data_AF-A0AAV6VGC3-F1
#
_entry.id   AF-A0AAV6VGC3-F1
#
_cell.length_a   1.000
_cell.length_b   1.000
_cell.length_c   1.000
_cell.angle_alpha   90.00
_cell.angle_beta   90.00
_cell.angle_gamma   90.00
#
_symmetry.space_group_name_H-M   'P 1'
#
loop_
_entity.id
_entity.type
_entity.pdbx_description
1 polymer ?
#
loop_
_entity_poly.entity_id
_entity_poly.type
_entity_poly.pdbx_seq_one_letter_code
_entity_poly.pdbx_strand_id
1 'polypeptide(L)'
;MVSFRAPRFCAIITELTSIKEKLVDHFVEDIVSDIPDLKYVYFGENKISQLSSTLLGYAIDNFDFLILNGNSLNCGCAFKVLAEKDNPTVDGNCVYPDDKKGLLLANLTTEHFSTCS
;
A
#
# COMPACT_ATOMS: atom_id res chain seq x y z
N MET A 1 -3.46 -11.97 21.14
CA MET A 1 -4.79 -11.58 20.60
C MET A 1 -4.94 -10.09 20.87
N VAL A 2 -4.49 -9.24 19.95
CA VAL A 2 -4.53 -7.78 20.15
C VAL A 2 -5.86 -7.29 19.60
N SER A 3 -6.72 -6.79 20.50
CA SER A 3 -8.03 -6.22 20.17
C SER A 3 -7.86 -4.71 20.05
N PHE A 4 -8.04 -4.17 18.85
CA PHE A 4 -8.13 -2.74 18.64
C PHE A 4 -9.60 -2.32 18.61
N ARG A 5 -10.01 -1.57 19.63
CA ARG A 5 -11.32 -0.92 19.71
C ARG A 5 -11.10 0.58 19.57
N ALA A 6 -11.15 1.09 18.34
CA ALA A 6 -11.21 2.52 18.05
C ALA A 6 -12.56 2.84 17.38
N PRO A 7 -13.31 3.85 17.85
CA PRO A 7 -14.60 4.17 17.27
C PRO A 7 -14.37 4.90 15.94
N ARG A 8 -14.82 4.29 14.84
CA ARG A 8 -14.51 4.60 13.43
C ARG A 8 -13.11 4.11 13.04
N PHE A 9 -13.09 2.93 12.41
CA PHE A 9 -11.96 2.02 12.32
C PHE A 9 -10.79 2.59 11.49
N CYS A 10 -9.88 3.28 12.18
CA CYS A 10 -8.50 3.44 11.73
C CYS A 10 -7.70 2.26 12.28
N ALA A 11 -7.20 1.39 11.40
CA ALA A 11 -6.27 0.36 11.82
C ALA A 11 -4.86 0.97 11.81
N ILE A 12 -4.37 1.32 13.00
CA ILE A 12 -2.97 1.70 13.21
C ILE A 12 -2.20 0.42 13.47
N ILE A 13 -1.40 -0.02 12.50
CA ILE A 13 -0.64 -1.27 12.59
C ILE A 13 0.80 -0.89 12.93
N THR A 14 1.00 -0.50 14.19
CA THR A 14 2.26 0.10 14.69
C THR A 14 3.21 -0.89 15.36
N GLU A 15 2.83 -2.14 15.61
CA GLU A 15 3.70 -3.14 16.26
C GLU A 15 3.88 -4.41 15.42
N LEU A 16 4.45 -4.29 14.22
CA LEU A 16 4.91 -5.45 13.46
C LEU A 16 6.24 -5.13 12.77
N THR A 17 7.32 -5.02 13.57
CA THR A 17 8.70 -4.68 13.15
C THR A 17 9.34 -5.61 12.11
N SER A 18 8.61 -6.60 11.56
CA SER A 18 9.07 -7.46 10.47
C SER A 18 7.92 -8.24 9.83
N ILE A 19 6.86 -7.58 9.33
CA ILE A 19 5.96 -8.27 8.39
C ILE A 19 6.77 -8.57 7.13
N LYS A 20 7.09 -9.84 6.90
CA LYS A 20 7.63 -10.27 5.60
C LYS A 20 6.61 -9.92 4.53
N GLU A 21 7.07 -9.47 3.36
CA GLU A 21 6.21 -9.02 2.24
C GLU A 21 5.02 -9.95 1.96
N LYS A 22 5.25 -11.27 1.99
CA LYS A 22 4.20 -12.28 1.80
C LYS A 22 3.11 -12.30 2.87
N LEU A 23 3.46 -11.92 4.10
CA LEU A 23 2.45 -11.77 5.15
C LEU A 23 1.61 -10.52 4.92
N VAL A 24 2.12 -9.44 4.30
CA VAL A 24 1.32 -8.22 4.04
C VAL A 24 0.17 -8.54 3.08
N ASP A 25 0.44 -9.30 2.01
CA ASP A 25 -0.59 -9.69 1.04
C ASP A 25 -1.72 -10.51 1.70
N HIS A 26 -1.37 -11.60 2.41
CA HIS A 26 -2.36 -12.42 3.11
C HIS A 26 -3.09 -11.64 4.21
N PHE A 27 -2.35 -10.84 4.97
CA PHE A 27 -2.89 -10.12 6.11
C PHE A 27 -3.92 -9.08 5.70
N VAL A 28 -3.77 -8.41 4.55
CA VAL A 28 -4.78 -7.46 4.10
C VAL A 28 -6.01 -8.18 3.56
N GLU A 29 -5.87 -9.29 2.83
CA GLU A 29 -7.03 -10.11 2.44
C GLU A 29 -7.83 -10.59 3.67
N ASP A 30 -7.13 -11.08 4.69
CA ASP A 30 -7.72 -11.54 5.95
C ASP A 30 -8.39 -10.38 6.71
N ILE A 31 -7.69 -9.26 6.91
CA ILE A 31 -8.23 -8.07 7.60
C ILE A 31 -9.45 -7.51 6.89
N VAL A 32 -9.44 -7.46 5.57
CA VAL A 32 -10.56 -6.97 4.78
C VAL A 32 -11.80 -7.83 5.00
N SER A 33 -11.62 -9.15 5.01
CA SER A 33 -12.72 -10.07 5.20
C SER A 33 -13.34 -9.95 6.59
N ASP A 34 -12.51 -9.65 7.60
CA ASP A 34 -12.93 -9.51 9.00
C ASP A 34 -13.38 -8.08 9.36
N ILE A 35 -12.93 -7.07 8.62
CA ILE A 35 -13.14 -5.63 8.88
C ILE A 35 -13.53 -4.92 7.58
N PRO A 36 -14.75 -5.17 7.05
CA PRO A 36 -15.18 -4.63 5.76
C PRO A 36 -15.31 -3.09 5.74
N ASP A 37 -15.45 -2.47 6.91
CA ASP A 37 -15.54 -1.01 7.07
C ASP A 37 -14.17 -0.33 7.22
N LEU A 38 -13.07 -1.04 6.96
CA LEU A 38 -11.73 -0.46 7.06
C LEU A 38 -11.54 0.61 5.96
N LYS A 39 -11.29 1.85 6.38
CA LYS A 39 -11.12 3.00 5.48
C LYS A 39 -9.76 3.64 5.53
N TYR A 40 -9.05 3.51 6.65
CA TYR A 40 -7.76 4.17 6.88
C TYR A 40 -6.76 3.11 7.30
N VAL A 41 -5.71 2.94 6.49
CA VAL A 41 -4.66 1.94 6.73
C VAL A 41 -3.32 2.65 6.81
N TYR A 42 -2.67 2.54 7.96
CA TYR A 42 -1.34 3.08 8.19
C TYR A 42 -0.30 1.95 8.25
N PHE A 43 0.59 1.93 7.26
CA PHE A 43 1.75 1.04 7.15
C PHE A 43 3.07 1.83 7.08
N GLY A 44 3.06 3.11 7.43
CA GLY A 44 4.25 3.97 7.40
C GLY A 44 5.37 3.49 8.32
N GLU A 45 6.61 3.87 8.00
CA GLU A 45 7.84 3.60 8.77
C GLU A 45 8.15 2.11 9.01
N ASN A 46 7.77 1.26 8.06
CA ASN A 46 8.07 -0.18 8.10
C ASN A 46 9.21 -0.54 7.11
N LYS A 47 9.37 -1.84 6.85
CA LYS A 47 10.37 -2.40 5.91
C LYS A 47 9.71 -3.01 4.68
N ILE A 48 8.54 -2.52 4.28
CA ILE A 48 7.85 -2.98 3.09
C ILE A 48 8.68 -2.56 1.89
N SER A 49 8.96 -3.51 0.99
CA SER A 49 9.61 -3.20 -0.28
C SER A 49 8.73 -3.55 -1.48
N GLN A 50 7.82 -4.50 -1.33
CA GLN A 50 6.87 -4.87 -2.39
C GLN A 50 5.45 -5.04 -1.82
N LEU A 51 4.48 -4.76 -2.68
CA LEU A 51 3.07 -5.04 -2.48
C LEU A 51 2.55 -5.67 -3.78
N SER A 52 1.68 -6.67 -3.68
CA SER A 52 1.06 -7.25 -4.88
C SER A 52 0.12 -6.25 -5.57
N SER A 53 -0.06 -6.41 -6.88
CA SER A 53 -1.03 -5.61 -7.65
C SER A 53 -2.46 -5.84 -7.17
N THR A 54 -2.79 -7.06 -6.75
CA THR A 54 -4.09 -7.41 -6.18
C THR A 54 -4.36 -6.59 -4.91
N LEU A 55 -3.39 -6.55 -3.99
CA LEU A 55 -3.48 -5.78 -2.78
C LEU A 55 -3.63 -4.28 -3.07
N LEU A 56 -2.77 -3.74 -3.93
CA LEU A 56 -2.83 -2.33 -4.30
C LEU A 56 -4.16 -1.98 -4.97
N GLY A 57 -4.62 -2.78 -5.93
CA GLY A 57 -5.92 -2.60 -6.58
C GLY A 57 -7.07 -2.61 -5.57
N TYR A 58 -7.08 -3.60 -4.68
CA TYR A 58 -8.06 -3.68 -3.60
C TYR A 58 -8.02 -2.42 -2.71
N ALA A 59 -6.83 -2.03 -2.26
CA ALA A 59 -6.65 -0.90 -1.36
C ALA A 59 -7.16 0.41 -1.96
N ILE A 60 -6.85 0.65 -3.24
CA ILE A 60 -7.30 1.84 -3.97
C ILE A 60 -8.83 1.90 -4.10
N ASP A 61 -9.49 0.75 -4.21
CA ASP A 61 -10.94 0.70 -4.41
C ASP A 61 -11.73 0.77 -3.09
N ASN A 62 -11.13 0.40 -1.97
CA ASN A 62 -11.85 0.21 -0.72
C ASN A 62 -11.43 1.17 0.40
N PHE A 63 -10.18 1.62 0.41
CA PHE A 63 -9.65 2.50 1.44
C PHE A 63 -9.78 3.96 1.03
N ASP A 64 -10.16 4.80 1.99
CA ASP A 64 -10.12 6.24 1.84
C ASP A 64 -8.67 6.73 1.84
N PHE A 65 -7.79 6.12 2.65
CA PHE A 65 -6.36 6.44 2.69
C PHE A 65 -5.49 5.21 2.99
N LEU A 66 -4.41 5.06 2.20
CA LEU A 66 -3.32 4.11 2.43
C LEU A 66 -2.00 4.86 2.63
N ILE A 67 -1.37 4.70 3.80
CA ILE A 67 -0.11 5.40 4.12
C ILE A 67 1.05 4.40 4.15
N LEU A 68 2.03 4.56 3.26
CA LEU A 68 3.21 3.71 3.05
C LEU A 68 4.54 4.48 3.15
N ASN A 69 4.51 5.75 3.55
CA ASN A 69 5.70 6.58 3.72
C ASN A 69 6.75 5.96 4.66
N GLY A 70 8.04 6.24 4.46
CA GLY A 70 9.12 5.67 5.28
C GLY A 70 9.42 4.18 5.05
N ASN A 71 8.85 3.56 3.99
CA ASN A 71 9.19 2.20 3.55
C ASN A 71 10.23 2.19 2.41
N SER A 72 10.83 1.04 2.11
CA SER A 72 11.80 0.87 1.01
C SER A 72 11.15 0.42 -0.30
N LEU A 73 10.11 1.12 -0.75
CA LEU A 73 9.23 0.65 -1.83
C LEU A 73 9.95 0.49 -3.17
N ASN A 74 9.78 -0.67 -3.78
CA ASN A 74 10.13 -0.99 -5.16
C ASN A 74 8.87 -0.88 -6.03
N CYS A 75 8.70 0.28 -6.64
CA CYS A 75 7.62 0.63 -7.55
C CYS A 75 7.78 -0.03 -8.92
N GLY A 76 7.89 -1.35 -8.95
CA GLY A 76 7.85 -2.16 -10.17
C GLY A 76 6.44 -2.30 -10.74
N CYS A 77 6.24 -3.25 -11.65
CA CYS A 77 4.98 -3.38 -12.40
C CYS A 77 3.72 -3.59 -11.55
N ALA A 78 3.84 -4.11 -10.32
CA ALA A 78 2.71 -4.22 -9.41
C ALA A 78 2.06 -2.87 -9.08
N PHE A 79 2.83 -1.78 -9.09
CA PHE A 79 2.36 -0.43 -8.80
C PHE A 79 1.68 0.26 -9.99
N LYS A 80 1.66 -0.39 -11.17
CA LYS A 80 0.96 0.13 -12.37
C LYS A 80 -0.52 0.43 -12.09
N VAL A 81 -1.17 -0.39 -11.25
CA VAL A 81 -2.58 -0.20 -10.86
C VAL A 81 -2.84 1.16 -10.18
N LEU A 82 -1.84 1.74 -9.51
CA LEU A 82 -1.95 3.08 -8.91
C LEU A 82 -1.96 4.16 -9.99
N ALA A 83 -1.17 3.98 -11.04
CA ALA A 83 -1.08 4.90 -12.16
C ALA A 83 -2.31 4.87 -13.09
N GLU A 84 -3.12 3.80 -12.99
CA GLU A 84 -4.38 3.65 -13.74
C GLU A 84 -5.57 4.31 -13.02
N LYS A 85 -5.39 4.74 -11.77
CA LYS A 85 -6.44 5.39 -10.97
C LYS A 85 -6.31 6.90 -11.03
N ASP A 86 -7.44 7.59 -11.20
CA ASP A 86 -7.50 9.04 -11.00
C ASP A 86 -7.40 9.39 -9.51
N ASN A 87 -6.34 10.11 -9.13
CA ASN A 87 -6.07 10.58 -7.77
C ASN A 87 -6.09 9.46 -6.71
N PRO A 88 -5.19 8.46 -6.77
CA PRO A 88 -5.12 7.43 -5.76
C PRO A 88 -4.81 8.06 -4.40
N THR A 89 -5.61 7.77 -3.39
CA THR A 89 -5.42 8.25 -2.01
C THR A 89 -4.38 7.39 -1.28
N VAL A 90 -3.17 7.38 -1.85
CA VAL A 90 -2.00 6.67 -1.34
C VAL A 90 -0.89 7.66 -1.03
N ASP A 91 -0.28 7.53 0.15
CA ASP A 91 0.94 8.26 0.51
C ASP A 91 2.13 7.31 0.55
N GLY A 92 3.26 7.77 0.04
CA GLY A 92 4.49 6.98 -0.06
C GLY A 92 5.35 7.45 -1.22
N ASN A 93 6.61 7.01 -1.20
CA ASN A 93 7.59 7.34 -2.20
C ASN A 93 8.34 6.09 -2.67
N CYS A 94 8.65 6.05 -3.95
CA CYS A 94 9.45 5.00 -4.54
C CYS A 94 10.91 5.15 -4.10
N VAL A 95 11.54 4.05 -3.69
CA VAL A 95 12.99 3.95 -3.48
C VAL A 95 13.66 3.27 -4.67
N TYR A 96 12.94 2.35 -5.31
CA TYR A 96 13.33 1.64 -6.53
C TYR A 96 12.14 1.52 -7.50
N PRO A 97 12.35 1.14 -8.76
CA PRO A 97 13.62 1.17 -9.49
C PRO A 97 14.17 2.60 -9.67
N ASP A 98 15.43 2.74 -10.13
CA ASP A 98 16.15 4.03 -10.20
C ASP A 98 15.41 5.10 -11.02
N ASP A 99 14.71 4.70 -12.08
CA ASP A 99 13.93 5.58 -12.96
C ASP A 99 12.66 6.15 -12.29
N LYS A 100 12.26 5.57 -11.14
CA LYS A 100 11.11 6.03 -10.35
C LYS A 100 11.51 6.53 -8.96
N LYS A 101 12.80 6.46 -8.62
CA LYS A 101 13.29 6.79 -7.29
C LYS A 101 12.95 8.23 -6.91
N GLY A 102 12.36 8.39 -5.72
CA GLY A 102 11.92 9.67 -5.18
C GLY A 102 10.55 10.13 -5.67
N LEU A 103 9.93 9.46 -6.65
CA LEU A 103 8.57 9.78 -7.07
C LEU A 103 7.57 9.44 -5.97
N LEU A 104 6.59 10.33 -5.79
CA LEU A 104 5.43 10.07 -4.96
C LEU A 104 4.52 9.05 -5.64
N LEU A 105 3.94 8.14 -4.86
CA LEU A 105 3.00 7.14 -5.37
C LEU A 105 1.79 7.80 -6.06
N ALA A 106 1.32 8.93 -5.53
CA ALA A 106 0.23 9.71 -6.11
C ALA A 106 0.56 10.36 -7.47
N ASN A 107 1.85 10.49 -7.80
CA ASN A 107 2.33 11.11 -9.05
C ASN A 107 2.73 10.07 -10.10
N LEU A 108 2.54 8.78 -9.81
CA LEU A 108 2.80 7.73 -10.77
C LEU A 108 1.81 7.82 -11.94
N THR A 109 2.33 7.69 -13.15
CA THR A 109 1.56 7.72 -14.40
C THR A 109 1.83 6.46 -15.21
N THR A 110 0.93 6.14 -16.14
CA THR A 110 1.04 4.93 -16.98
C THR A 110 2.32 4.91 -17.82
N GLU A 111 2.89 6.07 -18.17
CA GLU A 111 4.16 6.19 -18.88
C GLU A 111 5.33 5.57 -18.13
N HIS A 112 5.37 5.74 -16.79
CA HIS A 112 6.39 5.15 -15.93
C HIS A 112 6.36 3.61 -15.99
N PHE A 113 5.23 3.01 -16.38
CA PHE A 113 5.02 1.57 -16.47
C PHE A 113 4.84 1.09 -17.92
N SER A 114 5.29 1.85 -18.91
CA SER A 114 5.18 1.50 -20.34
C SER A 114 5.84 0.16 -20.70
N THR A 115 6.81 -0.31 -19.92
CA THR A 115 7.49 -1.60 -20.09
C THR A 115 6.79 -2.77 -19.39
N CYS A 116 5.74 -2.51 -18.62
CA CYS A 116 4.98 -3.53 -17.90
C CYS A 116 3.84 -4.07 -18.77
N SER A 117 3.99 -5.32 -19.21
CA SER A 117 3.03 -6.10 -20.00
C SER A 117 1.79 -6.46 -19.19
#